data_AF-A0A356TMJ9-F1
#
_entry.id   AF-A0A356TMJ9-F1
#
_cell.length_a   1.000
_cell.length_b   1.000
_cell.length_c   1.000
_cell.angle_alpha   90.00
_cell.angle_beta   90.00
_cell.angle_gamma   90.00
#
_symmetry.space_group_name_H-M   'P 1'
#
loop_
_entity.id
_entity.type
_entity.pdbx_description
1 polymer ?
#
loop_
_entity_poly.entity_id
_entity_poly.type
_entity_poly.pdbx_seq_one_letter_code
_entity_poly.pdbx_strand_id
1 'polypeptide(L)'
;DVDAAILAYRRAARWYAPGNPSSTDALDRLAAIALAAHEAGDLETSLAAWRALRGAILSTRSLWVPHPDRLSRAETQIAILMAERAGPTERAETQRRARSQLELPPRPHLIWTVLLLAGWLAWTLGAFAFASWALDEEDRPRGRQAQLWGTVVVLGFGIFVIGMALA
;
A
#
# COMPACT_ATOMS: atom_id res chain seq x y z
N ASP A 1 -3.38 31.95 4.63
CA ASP A 1 -2.97 30.96 5.63
C ASP A 1 -2.42 29.73 4.91
N VAL A 2 -1.15 29.41 5.12
CA VAL A 2 -0.43 28.34 4.39
C VAL A 2 -0.84 26.95 4.89
N ASP A 3 -1.11 26.80 6.18
CA ASP A 3 -1.53 25.51 6.75
C ASP A 3 -2.88 25.07 6.20
N ALA A 4 -3.83 26.01 6.10
CA ALA A 4 -5.11 25.79 5.45
C ALA A 4 -4.95 25.37 3.98
N ALA A 5 -4.00 25.96 3.25
CA ALA A 5 -3.70 25.61 1.87
C ALA A 5 -3.13 24.18 1.75
N ILE A 6 -2.15 23.82 2.59
CA ILE A 6 -1.59 22.46 2.64
C ILE A 6 -2.72 21.45 2.90
N LEU A 7 -3.60 21.73 3.86
CA LEU A 7 -4.71 20.84 4.20
C LEU A 7 -5.74 20.72 3.05
N ALA A 8 -6.04 21.81 2.35
CA ALA A 8 -6.93 21.81 1.19
C ALA A 8 -6.32 21.02 0.01
N TYR A 9 -5.07 21.28 -0.37
CA TYR A 9 -4.41 20.56 -1.45
C TYR A 9 -4.20 19.08 -1.11
N ARG A 10 -3.85 18.75 0.14
CA ARG A 10 -3.78 17.35 0.59
C ARG A 10 -5.12 16.64 0.41
N ARG A 11 -6.24 17.29 0.74
CA ARG A 11 -7.58 16.71 0.51
C ARG A 11 -7.85 16.52 -0.97
N ALA A 12 -7.58 17.52 -1.81
CA ALA A 12 -7.77 17.43 -3.26
C ALA A 12 -6.90 16.31 -3.90
N ALA A 13 -5.63 16.21 -3.50
CA ALA A 13 -4.71 15.19 -3.99
C ALA A 13 -5.16 13.75 -3.65
N ARG A 14 -5.94 13.56 -2.58
CA ARG A 14 -6.51 12.24 -2.22
C ARG A 14 -7.69 11.82 -3.10
N TRP A 15 -8.33 12.75 -3.81
CA TRP A 15 -9.35 12.44 -4.80
C TRP A 15 -8.73 12.00 -6.13
N TYR A 16 -7.76 11.09 -6.05
CA TYR A 16 -7.09 10.54 -7.22
C TYR A 16 -8.04 9.61 -7.97
N ALA A 17 -8.17 9.86 -9.27
CA ALA A 17 -8.68 8.93 -10.26
C ALA A 17 -7.70 8.94 -11.44
N PRO A 18 -7.47 7.80 -12.12
CA PRO A 18 -6.62 7.77 -13.31
C PRO A 18 -7.03 8.85 -14.32
N GLY A 19 -6.10 9.72 -14.71
CA GLY A 19 -6.36 10.83 -15.64
C GLY A 19 -6.96 12.10 -15.03
N ASN A 20 -7.20 12.17 -13.71
CA ASN A 20 -7.69 13.38 -13.05
C ASN A 20 -6.59 14.47 -12.98
N PRO A 21 -6.75 15.62 -13.66
CA PRO A 21 -5.77 16.70 -13.61
C PRO A 21 -5.75 17.39 -12.25
N SER A 22 -6.87 17.48 -11.54
CA SER A 22 -6.98 18.22 -10.28
C SER A 22 -6.19 17.60 -9.14
N SER A 23 -6.11 16.26 -9.07
CA SER A 23 -5.26 15.59 -8.07
C SER A 23 -3.78 15.84 -8.36
N THR A 24 -3.41 15.89 -9.65
CA THR A 24 -2.04 16.12 -10.09
C THR A 24 -1.62 17.57 -9.79
N ASP A 25 -2.46 18.55 -10.14
CA ASP A 25 -2.20 19.96 -9.81
C ASP A 25 -2.07 20.15 -8.29
N ALA A 26 -2.94 19.53 -7.48
CA ALA A 26 -2.83 19.60 -6.03
C ALA A 26 -1.48 19.07 -5.48
N LEU A 27 -0.94 17.99 -6.07
CA LEU A 27 0.39 17.48 -5.71
C LEU A 27 1.49 18.47 -6.11
N ASP A 28 1.38 19.07 -7.29
CA ASP A 28 2.36 20.05 -7.79
C ASP A 28 2.32 21.34 -6.95
N ARG A 29 1.13 21.77 -6.49
CA ARG A 29 0.95 22.89 -5.55
C ARG A 29 1.56 22.61 -4.18
N LEU A 30 1.41 21.40 -3.64
CA LEU A 30 2.09 21.01 -2.40
C LEU A 30 3.61 21.06 -2.54
N ALA A 31 4.16 20.58 -3.66
CA ALA A 31 5.59 20.67 -3.95
C ALA A 31 6.05 22.13 -4.05
N ALA A 32 5.28 23.00 -4.70
CA ALA A 32 5.60 24.42 -4.80
C ALA A 32 5.62 25.12 -3.43
N ILE A 33 4.63 24.86 -2.57
CA ILE A 33 4.61 25.36 -1.19
C ILE A 33 5.86 24.89 -0.43
N ALA A 34 6.22 23.61 -0.58
CA ALA A 34 7.36 23.04 0.12
C ALA A 34 8.69 23.69 -0.29
N LEU A 35 8.87 23.96 -1.58
CA LEU A 35 10.06 24.64 -2.11
C LEU A 35 10.11 26.10 -1.66
N ALA A 36 9.01 26.84 -1.78
CA ALA A 36 8.96 28.24 -1.36
C ALA A 36 9.23 28.40 0.14
N ALA A 37 8.69 27.50 0.98
CA ALA A 37 8.95 27.49 2.41
C ALA A 37 10.42 27.19 2.73
N HIS A 38 11.03 26.25 2.00
CA HIS A 38 12.45 25.94 2.17
C HIS A 38 13.35 27.13 1.80
N GLU A 39 13.07 27.81 0.68
CA GLU A 39 13.79 29.03 0.28
C GLU A 39 13.65 30.17 1.29
N ALA A 40 12.50 30.26 1.96
CA ALA A 40 12.26 31.22 3.04
C ALA A 40 12.91 30.82 4.39
N GLY A 41 13.57 29.67 4.47
CA GLY A 41 14.15 29.13 5.71
C GLY A 41 13.14 28.49 6.66
N ASP A 42 11.87 28.39 6.27
CA ASP A 42 10.82 27.73 7.05
C ASP A 42 10.81 26.21 6.79
N LEU A 43 11.71 25.53 7.49
CA LEU A 43 11.85 24.07 7.39
C LEU A 43 10.62 23.31 7.88
N GLU A 44 9.85 23.87 8.81
CA GLU A 44 8.64 23.24 9.35
C GLU A 44 7.56 23.14 8.28
N THR A 45 7.23 24.27 7.66
CA THR A 45 6.22 24.33 6.61
C THR A 45 6.66 23.51 5.40
N SER A 46 7.95 23.56 5.04
CA SER A 46 8.49 22.75 3.95
C SER A 46 8.31 21.25 4.21
N LEU A 47 8.68 20.79 5.40
CA LEU A 47 8.56 19.40 5.80
C LEU A 47 7.10 18.95 5.91
N ALA A 48 6.21 19.81 6.40
CA ALA A 48 4.77 19.57 6.47
C ALA A 48 4.16 19.36 5.07
N ALA A 49 4.53 20.21 4.10
CA ALA A 49 4.05 20.11 2.72
C ALA A 49 4.54 18.84 2.01
N TRP A 50 5.82 18.47 2.16
CA TRP A 50 6.33 17.21 1.60
C TRP A 50 5.68 15.97 2.23
N ARG A 51 5.47 15.98 3.55
CA ARG A 51 4.74 14.90 4.25
C ARG A 51 3.29 14.80 3.80
N ALA A 52 2.63 15.94 3.56
CA ALA A 52 1.28 15.98 3.02
C ALA A 52 1.22 15.36 1.61
N LEU A 53 2.18 15.67 0.74
CA LEU A 53 2.31 15.09 -0.60
C LEU A 53 2.51 13.57 -0.54
N ARG A 54 3.51 13.10 0.23
CA ARG A 54 3.76 11.66 0.46
C ARG A 54 2.50 10.96 0.98
N GLY A 55 1.88 11.54 2.01
CA GLY A 55 0.69 10.99 2.63
C GLY A 55 -0.50 10.91 1.68
N ALA A 56 -0.68 11.90 0.80
CA ALA A 56 -1.72 11.87 -0.23
C ALA A 56 -1.50 10.71 -1.20
N ILE A 57 -0.30 10.60 -1.80
CA ILE A 57 0.03 9.52 -2.74
C ILE A 57 -0.15 8.15 -2.08
N LEU A 58 0.40 7.95 -0.88
CA LEU A 58 0.29 6.67 -0.18
C LEU A 58 -1.14 6.32 0.24
N SER A 59 -2.00 7.30 0.52
CA SER A 59 -3.41 7.03 0.83
C SER A 59 -4.24 6.64 -0.40
N THR A 60 -3.76 6.95 -1.61
CA THR A 60 -4.41 6.59 -2.88
C THR A 60 -3.84 5.33 -3.52
N ARG A 61 -2.87 4.68 -2.87
CA ARG A 61 -2.27 3.44 -3.39
C ARG A 61 -3.28 2.29 -3.30
N SER A 62 -3.33 1.46 -4.33
CA SER A 62 -4.05 0.17 -4.30
C SER A 62 -3.08 -0.95 -4.68
N LEU A 63 -3.33 -1.66 -5.79
CA LEU A 63 -2.44 -2.63 -6.41
C LEU A 63 -1.21 -1.97 -7.04
N TRP A 64 -1.27 -0.67 -7.36
CA TRP A 64 -0.13 0.14 -7.81
C TRP A 64 0.00 1.43 -6.99
N VAL A 65 1.15 2.08 -7.11
CA VAL A 65 1.41 3.39 -6.51
C VAL A 65 1.29 4.44 -7.62
N PRO A 66 0.35 5.39 -7.52
CA PRO A 66 0.27 6.49 -8.48
C PRO A 66 1.46 7.45 -8.29
N HIS A 67 1.94 8.04 -9.38
CA HIS A 67 3.02 9.04 -9.39
C HIS A 67 4.30 8.64 -8.62
N PRO A 68 4.93 7.49 -8.95
CA PRO A 68 6.09 6.97 -8.21
C PRO A 68 7.26 7.96 -8.15
N ASP A 69 7.49 8.74 -9.22
CA ASP A 69 8.58 9.74 -9.25
C ASP A 69 8.35 10.87 -8.24
N ARG A 70 7.10 11.33 -8.11
CA ARG A 70 6.73 12.37 -7.13
C ARG A 70 6.87 11.85 -5.69
N LEU A 71 6.51 10.58 -5.46
CA LEU A 71 6.69 9.94 -4.15
C LEU A 71 8.17 9.85 -3.77
N SER A 72 9.01 9.33 -4.68
CA SER A 72 10.45 9.22 -4.46
C SER A 72 11.11 10.57 -4.20
N ARG A 73 10.70 11.61 -4.95
CA ARG A 73 11.15 12.98 -4.73
C ARG A 73 10.77 13.48 -3.34
N ALA A 74 9.52 13.28 -2.91
CA ALA A 74 9.06 13.71 -1.60
C ALA A 74 9.81 12.98 -0.46
N GLU A 75 10.02 11.68 -0.57
CA GLU A 75 10.79 10.91 0.42
C GLU A 75 12.24 11.39 0.53
N THR A 76 12.87 11.67 -0.62
CA THR A 76 14.22 12.24 -0.65
C THR A 76 14.27 13.60 0.06
N GLN A 77 13.31 14.49 -0.22
CA GLN A 77 13.25 15.81 0.39
C GLN A 77 12.95 15.76 1.89
N ILE A 78 12.04 14.88 2.33
CA ILE A 78 11.78 14.65 3.76
C ILE A 78 13.06 14.22 4.48
N ALA A 79 13.83 13.28 3.91
CA ALA A 79 15.07 12.82 4.52
C ALA A 79 16.12 13.94 4.61
N ILE A 80 16.25 14.80 3.58
CA ILE A 80 17.15 15.95 3.57
C ILE A 80 16.74 16.96 4.65
N LEU A 81 15.47 17.36 4.70
CA LEU A 81 14.95 18.35 5.63
C LEU A 81 15.01 17.87 7.09
N MET A 82 14.76 16.58 7.34
CA MET A 82 14.93 15.99 8.67
C MET A 82 16.39 16.04 9.14
N ALA A 83 17.32 15.79 8.22
CA ALA A 83 18.75 15.89 8.50
C ALA A 83 19.19 17.34 8.74
N GLU A 84 18.63 18.30 8.00
CA GLU A 84 18.87 19.73 8.20
C GLU A 84 18.44 20.21 9.57
N ARG A 85 17.26 19.76 10.02
CA ARG A 85 16.72 20.11 11.32
C ARG A 85 17.54 19.54 12.48
N ALA A 86 18.11 18.35 12.32
CA ALA A 86 18.94 17.71 13.37
C ALA A 86 20.31 18.38 13.56
N GLY A 87 20.71 19.30 12.67
CA GLY A 87 22.00 19.98 12.75
C GLY A 87 23.18 19.12 12.27
N PRO A 88 24.40 19.71 12.16
CA PRO A 88 25.53 19.09 11.46
C PRO A 88 26.02 17.78 12.08
N THR A 89 25.96 17.66 13.41
CA THR A 89 26.54 16.55 14.18
C THR A 89 25.77 15.24 13.99
N GLU A 90 24.45 15.32 13.82
CA GLU A 90 23.55 14.15 13.73
C GLU A 90 22.97 13.97 12.31
N ARG A 91 23.40 14.80 11.35
CA ARG A 91 22.82 14.89 10.00
C ARG A 91 22.86 13.54 9.26
N ALA A 92 24.02 12.88 9.24
CA ALA A 92 24.21 11.64 8.51
C ALA A 92 23.40 10.47 9.11
N GLU A 93 23.34 10.37 10.44
CA GLU A 93 22.59 9.33 11.13
C GLU A 93 21.08 9.56 11.02
N THR A 94 20.63 10.80 11.19
CA THR A 94 19.23 11.18 11.03
C THR A 94 18.75 10.97 9.61
N GLN A 95 19.56 11.29 8.60
CA GLN A 95 19.22 11.03 7.20
C GLN A 95 19.09 9.53 6.93
N ARG A 96 19.99 8.70 7.48
CA ARG A 96 19.91 7.23 7.34
C ARG A 96 18.65 6.67 8.01
N ARG A 97 18.35 7.08 9.25
CA ARG A 97 17.13 6.66 9.97
C ARG A 97 15.86 7.13 9.26
N ALA A 98 15.84 8.36 8.76
CA ALA A 98 14.70 8.87 7.99
C ALA A 98 14.50 8.06 6.72
N ARG A 99 15.56 7.73 5.98
CA ARG A 99 15.47 6.86 4.80
C ARG A 99 14.91 5.48 5.14
N SER A 100 15.43 4.82 6.18
CA SER A 100 14.95 3.50 6.58
C SER A 100 13.48 3.52 7.05
N GLN A 101 13.02 4.63 7.64
CA GLN A 101 11.61 4.81 8.00
C GLN A 101 10.69 5.09 6.81
N LEU A 102 11.25 5.63 5.72
CA LEU A 102 10.50 5.97 4.51
C LEU A 102 10.40 4.81 3.53
N GLU A 103 11.30 3.82 3.64
CA GLU A 103 11.17 2.53 2.95
C GLU A 103 9.77 1.98 3.19
N LEU A 104 8.97 1.87 2.12
CA LEU A 104 7.68 1.21 2.21
C LEU A 104 7.92 -0.22 2.70
N PRO A 105 7.08 -0.76 3.62
CA PRO A 105 7.15 -2.18 3.95
C PRO A 105 7.11 -2.99 2.65
N PRO A 106 7.87 -4.10 2.57
CA PRO A 106 7.94 -4.93 1.37
C PRO A 106 6.53 -5.22 0.88
N ARG A 107 6.29 -4.96 -0.41
CA ARG A 107 4.99 -5.20 -1.04
C ARG A 107 4.66 -6.69 -0.90
N PRO A 108 3.40 -7.06 -0.57
CA PRO A 108 2.99 -8.45 -0.62
C PRO A 108 3.30 -9.02 -2.00
N HIS A 109 3.89 -10.21 -2.05
CA HIS A 109 4.29 -10.76 -3.34
C HIS A 109 3.05 -11.12 -4.15
N LEU A 110 2.92 -10.57 -5.36
CA LEU A 110 1.70 -10.67 -6.17
C LEU A 110 1.28 -12.12 -6.42
N ILE A 111 2.23 -12.97 -6.81
CA ILE A 111 1.96 -14.38 -7.12
C ILE A 111 1.46 -15.13 -5.87
N TRP A 112 2.07 -14.87 -4.72
CA TRP A 112 1.70 -15.54 -3.47
C TRP A 112 0.36 -15.04 -2.94
N THR A 113 0.06 -13.75 -3.13
CA THR A 113 -1.25 -13.17 -2.84
C THR A 113 -2.34 -13.79 -3.73
N VAL A 114 -2.08 -13.97 -5.03
CA VAL A 114 -3.03 -14.63 -5.95
C VAL A 114 -3.24 -16.09 -5.57
N LEU A 115 -2.17 -16.83 -5.26
CA LEU A 115 -2.26 -18.21 -4.81
C LEU A 115 -3.03 -18.33 -3.50
N LEU A 116 -2.79 -17.45 -2.52
CA LEU A 116 -3.56 -17.36 -1.29
C LEU A 116 -5.06 -17.23 -1.58
N LEU A 117 -5.44 -16.27 -2.42
CA LEU A 117 -6.86 -16.02 -2.77
C LEU A 117 -7.49 -17.18 -3.54
N ALA A 118 -6.76 -17.76 -4.50
CA ALA A 118 -7.23 -18.91 -5.27
C ALA A 118 -7.38 -20.15 -4.38
N GLY A 119 -6.43 -20.40 -3.49
CA GLY A 119 -6.50 -21.47 -2.49
C GLY A 119 -7.70 -21.27 -1.57
N TRP A 120 -7.88 -20.05 -1.04
CA TRP A 120 -9.02 -19.68 -0.20
C TRP A 120 -10.37 -19.97 -0.88
N LEU A 121 -10.55 -19.51 -2.12
CA LEU A 121 -11.75 -19.79 -2.91
C LEU A 121 -11.94 -21.29 -3.15
N ALA A 122 -10.87 -22.00 -3.52
CA ALA A 122 -10.94 -23.42 -3.84
C ALA A 122 -11.38 -24.26 -2.64
N TRP A 123 -10.80 -24.05 -1.45
CA TRP A 123 -11.14 -24.88 -0.29
C TRP A 123 -12.51 -24.51 0.30
N THR A 124 -12.90 -23.23 0.28
CA THR A 124 -14.22 -22.79 0.77
C THR A 124 -15.35 -23.29 -0.13
N LEU A 125 -15.25 -23.08 -1.44
CA LEU A 125 -16.24 -23.60 -2.40
C LEU A 125 -16.22 -25.12 -2.46
N GLY A 126 -15.04 -25.73 -2.37
CA GLY A 126 -14.88 -27.18 -2.29
C GLY A 126 -15.58 -27.76 -1.05
N ALA A 127 -15.45 -27.13 0.12
CA ALA A 127 -16.10 -27.58 1.34
C ALA A 127 -17.62 -27.45 1.25
N PHE A 128 -18.11 -26.35 0.67
CA PHE A 128 -19.54 -26.16 0.43
C PHE A 128 -20.09 -27.21 -0.55
N ALA A 129 -19.39 -27.46 -1.66
CA ALA A 129 -19.77 -28.47 -2.64
C ALA A 129 -19.68 -29.89 -2.09
N PHE A 130 -18.69 -30.17 -1.23
CA PHE A 130 -18.59 -31.45 -0.52
C PHE A 130 -19.82 -31.65 0.39
N ALA A 131 -20.16 -30.67 1.22
CA ALA A 131 -21.33 -30.76 2.10
C ALA A 131 -22.65 -30.89 1.32
N SER A 132 -22.77 -30.19 0.19
CA SER A 132 -24.03 -30.12 -0.58
C SER A 132 -24.24 -31.30 -1.51
N TRP A 133 -23.16 -31.86 -2.08
CA TRP A 133 -23.24 -32.82 -3.19
C TRP A 133 -22.52 -34.13 -2.91
N ALA A 134 -21.51 -34.15 -2.03
CA ALA A 134 -20.74 -35.36 -1.78
C ALA A 134 -21.36 -36.33 -0.76
N LEU A 135 -22.45 -35.94 -0.09
CA LEU A 135 -23.16 -36.77 0.87
C LEU A 135 -24.48 -37.28 0.26
N ASP A 136 -24.77 -38.56 0.49
CA ASP A 136 -26.03 -39.21 0.12
C ASP A 136 -27.14 -38.91 1.14
N GLU A 137 -28.37 -39.34 0.89
CA GLU A 137 -29.51 -39.13 1.82
C GLU A 137 -29.27 -39.73 3.22
N GLU A 138 -28.41 -40.75 3.35
CA GLU A 138 -27.95 -41.31 4.62
C GLU A 138 -26.62 -40.72 5.14
N ASP A 139 -26.23 -39.52 4.69
CA ASP A 139 -24.95 -38.85 5.02
C ASP A 139 -23.70 -39.68 4.64
N ARG A 140 -23.85 -40.60 3.69
CA ARG A 140 -22.75 -41.45 3.22
C ARG A 140 -21.96 -40.75 2.10
N PRO A 141 -20.62 -40.82 2.08
CA PRO A 141 -19.84 -40.21 1.02
C PRO A 141 -20.13 -40.90 -0.32
N ARG A 142 -20.65 -40.13 -1.29
CA ARG A 142 -20.80 -40.53 -2.69
C ARG A 142 -19.41 -40.64 -3.31
N GLY A 143 -18.81 -41.84 -3.26
CA GLY A 143 -17.39 -42.12 -3.50
C GLY A 143 -16.66 -41.18 -4.48
N ARG A 144 -17.11 -41.11 -5.75
CA ARG A 144 -16.45 -40.27 -6.77
C ARG A 144 -16.57 -38.76 -6.51
N GLN A 145 -17.72 -38.28 -6.03
CA GLN A 145 -17.94 -36.87 -5.73
C GLN A 145 -17.26 -36.46 -4.42
N ALA A 146 -17.29 -37.33 -3.41
CA ALA A 146 -16.56 -37.16 -2.16
C ALA A 146 -15.04 -37.09 -2.39
N GLN A 147 -14.49 -37.97 -3.23
CA GLN A 147 -13.08 -37.91 -3.61
C GLN A 147 -12.76 -36.60 -4.33
N LEU A 148 -13.53 -36.23 -5.35
CA LEU A 148 -13.28 -35.01 -6.13
C LEU A 148 -13.29 -33.75 -5.25
N TRP A 149 -14.37 -33.53 -4.50
CA TRP A 149 -14.50 -32.32 -3.68
C TRP A 149 -13.58 -32.36 -2.46
N GLY A 150 -13.33 -33.54 -1.88
CA GLY A 150 -12.33 -33.72 -0.82
C GLY A 150 -10.92 -33.37 -1.29
N THR A 151 -10.53 -33.80 -2.50
CA THR A 151 -9.24 -33.40 -3.10
C THR A 151 -9.16 -31.90 -3.34
N VAL A 152 -10.23 -31.27 -3.84
CA VAL A 152 -10.29 -29.80 -4.03
C VAL A 152 -10.10 -29.07 -2.70
N VAL A 153 -10.73 -29.54 -1.62
CA VAL A 153 -10.57 -28.97 -0.27
C VAL A 153 -9.12 -29.08 0.20
N VAL A 154 -8.53 -30.27 0.14
CA VAL A 154 -7.17 -30.51 0.63
C VAL A 154 -6.14 -29.72 -0.16
N LEU A 155 -6.21 -29.73 -1.50
CA LEU A 155 -5.29 -28.99 -2.35
C LEU A 155 -5.48 -27.48 -2.21
N GLY A 156 -6.74 -27.00 -2.18
CA GLY A 156 -7.05 -25.59 -1.98
C GLY A 156 -6.52 -25.08 -0.64
N PHE A 157 -6.67 -25.86 0.43
CA PHE A 157 -6.17 -25.52 1.75
C PHE A 157 -4.63 -25.50 1.78
N GLY A 158 -3.97 -26.47 1.15
CA GLY A 158 -2.52 -26.50 1.00
C GLY A 158 -1.99 -25.26 0.27
N ILE A 159 -2.60 -24.91 -0.86
CA ILE A 159 -2.25 -23.69 -1.64
C ILE A 159 -2.47 -22.43 -0.79
N PHE A 160 -3.56 -22.38 -0.02
CA PHE A 160 -3.87 -21.26 0.87
C PHE A 160 -2.79 -21.07 1.96
N VAL A 161 -2.37 -22.15 2.63
CA VAL A 161 -1.32 -22.08 3.68
C VAL A 161 0.02 -21.66 3.09
N ILE A 162 0.40 -22.21 1.93
CA ILE A 162 1.64 -21.82 1.23
C ILE A 162 1.58 -20.35 0.82
N GLY A 163 0.46 -19.92 0.24
CA GLY A 163 0.23 -18.54 -0.14
C GLY A 163 0.31 -17.59 1.07
N MET A 164 -0.27 -17.96 2.21
CA MET A 164 -0.19 -17.18 3.44
C MET A 164 1.23 -17.08 4.01
N ALA A 165 2.00 -18.16 3.96
CA ALA A 165 3.36 -18.17 4.48
C ALA A 165 4.35 -17.36 3.62
N LEU A 166 4.05 -17.14 2.34
CA LEU A 166 4.96 -16.55 1.36
C LEU A 166 4.49 -15.21 0.78
N ALA A 167 3.25 -14.78 1.05
CA ALA A 167 2.69 -13.49 0.63
C ALA A 167 3.21 -12.33 1.48
#